data_AF-A0A2K6PET4-F1
#
_entry.id   AF-A0A2K6PET4-F1
#
_cell.length_a   1.000
_cell.length_b   1.000
_cell.length_c   1.000
_cell.angle_alpha   90.00
_cell.angle_beta   90.00
_cell.angle_gamma   90.00
#
_symmetry.space_group_name_H-M   'P 1'
#
loop_
_entity.id
_entity.type
_entity.pdbx_description
1 polymer ?
#
loop_
_entity_poly.entity_id
_entity_poly.type
_entity_poly.pdbx_seq_one_letter_code
_entity_poly.pdbx_strand_id
1 'polypeptide(L)'
;MSETRGEPGSGTEAGARFFCTAGRGLEPFLMREVRARLAATEVEYISGKVFFTTCSDLNMLKKLKSAERLFLLIKKQFPLISSVSKGKLFNEMQRLINEDPGSWLNAISIWKNLLELDAKKEKLSQRDDNQLKRKVGENEIIIAKKLKIEQMQKIEENRDCQLEKQIEEETLEQRDVTTKSENFQEEFQNDIEKAIDTHNQKDLTFRVSCRCSGTIRKAFTAQEVGKVIGIAIMKHFGWKADLRNPKLEIFIHLNDVYSVVGIPMFRVPLASRAYIKTAGLRSTIAWAMASLADIKWGTFLLAPSCPF
;
A
#
# COMPACT_ATOMS: atom_id res chain seq x y z
N MET A 1 -40.46 28.72 -29.01
CA MET A 1 -40.39 27.80 -27.86
C MET A 1 -39.12 26.98 -28.04
N SER A 2 -37.95 27.56 -27.75
CA SER A 2 -37.24 27.56 -26.45
C SER A 2 -36.58 26.22 -26.15
N GLU A 3 -35.30 26.12 -26.56
CA GLU A 3 -34.32 25.14 -26.10
C GLU A 3 -34.08 25.28 -24.60
N THR A 4 -34.17 24.18 -23.87
CA THR A 4 -33.64 24.08 -22.50
C THR A 4 -32.31 23.34 -22.52
N ARG A 5 -31.23 24.13 -22.38
CA ARG A 5 -29.90 23.66 -21.98
C ARG A 5 -30.00 23.05 -20.58
N GLY A 6 -29.66 21.77 -20.45
CA GLY A 6 -29.37 21.16 -19.16
C GLY A 6 -27.92 21.48 -18.78
N GLU A 7 -27.74 22.20 -17.68
CA GLU A 7 -26.44 22.45 -17.06
C GLU A 7 -25.77 21.13 -16.63
N PRO A 8 -24.43 21.02 -16.70
CA PRO A 8 -23.73 19.91 -16.07
C PRO A 8 -23.77 20.10 -14.55
N GLY A 9 -24.56 19.23 -13.91
CA GLY A 9 -24.69 19.16 -12.46
C GLY A 9 -23.33 19.03 -11.75
N SER A 10 -23.23 19.79 -10.67
CA SER A 10 -22.26 19.76 -9.57
C SER A 10 -21.41 18.48 -9.48
N GLY A 11 -20.09 18.65 -9.53
CA GLY A 11 -19.12 17.58 -9.37
C GLY A 11 -19.36 16.77 -8.10
N THR A 12 -19.67 15.49 -8.28
CA THR A 12 -19.52 14.46 -7.27
C THR A 12 -18.10 14.57 -6.71
N GLU A 13 -17.95 14.77 -5.39
CA GLU A 13 -16.65 14.63 -4.74
C GLU A 13 -16.05 13.28 -5.14
N ALA A 14 -15.04 13.31 -6.00
CA ALA A 14 -14.45 12.09 -6.56
C ALA A 14 -13.75 11.34 -5.42
N GLY A 15 -14.38 10.28 -4.93
CA GLY A 15 -13.84 9.46 -3.85
C GLY A 15 -12.47 8.87 -4.21
N ALA A 16 -11.66 8.58 -3.20
CA ALA A 16 -10.37 7.93 -3.40
C ALA A 16 -10.57 6.44 -3.69
N ARG A 17 -9.75 5.90 -4.61
CA ARG A 17 -9.78 4.48 -4.98
C ARG A 17 -8.78 3.69 -4.14
N PHE A 18 -9.26 2.63 -3.52
CA PHE A 18 -8.50 1.76 -2.64
C PHE A 18 -8.53 0.33 -3.16
N PHE A 19 -7.60 -0.48 -2.64
CA PHE A 19 -7.76 -1.91 -2.66
C PHE A 19 -7.29 -2.55 -1.36
N CYS A 20 -7.90 -3.68 -1.04
CA CYS A 20 -7.54 -4.50 0.10
C CYS A 20 -7.09 -5.87 -0.39
N THR A 21 -6.07 -6.44 0.25
CA THR A 21 -5.82 -7.88 0.13
C THR A 21 -6.82 -8.65 1.00
N ALA A 22 -7.21 -9.84 0.55
CA ALA A 22 -8.09 -10.76 1.28
C ALA A 22 -7.54 -12.19 1.16
N GLY A 23 -7.88 -13.04 2.13
CA GLY A 23 -7.70 -14.48 1.96
C GLY A 23 -8.49 -14.98 0.74
N ARG A 24 -7.97 -15.97 0.01
CA ARG A 24 -8.69 -16.56 -1.13
C ARG A 24 -10.03 -17.14 -0.65
N GLY A 25 -11.11 -16.79 -1.34
CA GLY A 25 -12.48 -17.15 -0.96
C GLY A 25 -13.14 -16.18 0.03
N LEU A 26 -12.39 -15.24 0.63
CA LEU A 26 -12.92 -14.25 1.57
C LEU A 26 -13.30 -12.92 0.91
N GLU A 27 -13.03 -12.76 -0.39
CA GLU A 27 -13.33 -11.56 -1.16
C GLU A 27 -14.82 -11.16 -1.09
N PRO A 28 -15.80 -12.09 -1.16
CA PRO A 28 -17.21 -11.72 -1.04
C PRO A 28 -17.59 -11.11 0.31
N PHE A 29 -16.98 -11.56 1.42
CA PHE A 29 -17.22 -10.98 2.75
C PHE A 29 -16.70 -9.55 2.82
N LEU A 30 -15.50 -9.33 2.30
CA LEU A 30 -14.92 -8.00 2.23
C LEU A 30 -15.72 -7.07 1.32
N MET A 31 -16.18 -7.55 0.15
CA MET A 31 -17.05 -6.78 -0.74
C MET A 31 -18.34 -6.34 -0.06
N ARG A 32 -18.99 -7.24 0.71
CA ARG A 32 -20.18 -6.89 1.49
C ARG A 32 -19.84 -5.87 2.58
N GLU A 33 -18.74 -6.06 3.29
CA GLU A 33 -18.31 -5.16 4.36
C GLU A 33 -18.01 -3.74 3.84
N VAL A 34 -17.27 -3.58 2.73
CA VAL A 34 -16.95 -2.24 2.21
C VAL A 34 -18.18 -1.52 1.68
N ARG A 35 -19.13 -2.23 1.06
CA ARG A 35 -20.41 -1.63 0.64
C ARG A 35 -21.23 -1.17 1.84
N ALA A 36 -21.38 -2.04 2.84
CA ALA A 36 -22.21 -1.75 4.00
C ALA A 36 -21.61 -0.69 4.94
N ARG A 37 -20.29 -0.71 5.16
CA ARG A 37 -19.64 0.13 6.18
C ARG A 37 -19.02 1.41 5.62
N LEU A 38 -18.63 1.42 4.35
CA LEU A 38 -17.92 2.55 3.73
C LEU A 38 -18.73 3.19 2.59
N ALA A 39 -19.98 2.76 2.38
CA ALA A 39 -20.80 3.14 1.23
C ALA A 39 -20.03 3.05 -0.10
N ALA A 40 -19.18 2.02 -0.22
CA ALA A 40 -18.20 1.97 -1.29
C ALA A 40 -18.86 1.72 -2.66
N THR A 41 -18.39 2.44 -3.67
CA THR A 41 -18.79 2.33 -5.07
C THR A 41 -17.70 1.64 -5.90
N GLU A 42 -17.99 1.31 -7.16
CA GLU A 42 -17.04 0.64 -8.08
C GLU A 42 -16.35 -0.59 -7.48
N VAL A 43 -17.12 -1.36 -6.71
CA VAL A 43 -16.58 -2.50 -5.96
C VAL A 43 -16.42 -3.70 -6.89
N GLU A 44 -15.17 -4.06 -7.15
CA GLU A 44 -14.77 -5.20 -7.97
C GLU A 44 -13.76 -6.08 -7.20
N TYR A 45 -13.64 -7.35 -7.57
CA TYR A 45 -12.63 -8.22 -6.97
C TYR A 45 -11.92 -9.06 -8.02
N ILE A 46 -10.70 -9.43 -7.68
CA ILE A 46 -9.90 -10.46 -8.33
C ILE A 46 -9.35 -11.36 -7.25
N SER A 47 -8.85 -12.54 -7.59
CA SER A 47 -8.39 -13.50 -6.57
C SER A 47 -7.40 -12.85 -5.58
N GLY A 48 -7.79 -12.85 -4.31
CA GLY A 48 -7.07 -12.29 -3.17
C GLY A 48 -7.09 -10.76 -3.03
N LYS A 49 -7.85 -10.00 -3.84
CA LYS A 49 -7.94 -8.53 -3.74
C LYS A 49 -9.34 -8.00 -4.07
N VAL A 50 -9.77 -6.99 -3.31
CA VAL A 50 -11.01 -6.23 -3.55
C VAL A 50 -10.64 -4.77 -3.77
N PHE A 51 -11.13 -4.17 -4.86
CA PHE A 51 -10.96 -2.76 -5.22
C PHE A 51 -12.28 -2.05 -5.02
N PHE A 52 -12.22 -0.80 -4.59
CA PHE A 52 -13.40 -0.01 -4.31
C PHE A 52 -13.06 1.47 -4.23
N THR A 53 -14.07 2.31 -4.44
CA THR A 53 -13.98 3.77 -4.30
C THR A 53 -14.81 4.21 -3.10
N THR A 54 -14.29 5.12 -2.27
CA THR A 54 -15.02 5.65 -1.11
C THR A 54 -14.51 7.03 -0.71
N CYS A 55 -15.39 7.84 -0.13
CA CYS A 55 -15.05 9.10 0.56
C CYS A 55 -14.89 8.91 2.07
N SER A 56 -14.93 7.67 2.57
CA SER A 56 -14.82 7.37 4.00
C SER A 56 -13.46 7.75 4.56
N ASP A 57 -13.45 8.16 5.83
CA ASP A 57 -12.21 8.52 6.51
C ASP A 57 -11.33 7.30 6.88
N LEU A 58 -10.08 7.58 7.23
CA LEU A 58 -9.09 6.57 7.59
C LEU A 58 -9.51 5.74 8.83
N ASN A 59 -10.33 6.32 9.71
CA ASN A 59 -10.76 5.69 10.94
C ASN A 59 -11.84 4.63 10.68
N MET A 60 -12.72 4.85 9.70
CA MET A 60 -13.64 3.83 9.20
C MET A 60 -12.90 2.73 8.43
N LEU A 61 -11.93 3.11 7.59
CA LEU A 61 -11.07 2.16 6.86
C LEU A 61 -10.28 1.23 7.79
N LYS A 62 -9.73 1.75 8.91
CA LYS A 62 -9.06 0.97 9.97
C LYS A 62 -9.95 -0.12 10.57
N LYS A 63 -11.27 0.06 10.57
CA LYS A 63 -12.24 -0.83 11.23
C LYS A 63 -12.65 -2.04 10.37
N LEU A 64 -12.24 -2.13 9.10
CA LEU A 64 -12.56 -3.26 8.21
C LEU A 64 -12.01 -4.57 8.76
N LYS A 65 -12.88 -5.54 9.06
CA LYS A 65 -12.52 -6.80 9.72
C LYS A 65 -12.21 -7.95 8.76
N SER A 66 -12.74 -7.89 7.53
CA SER A 66 -12.53 -8.90 6.49
C SER A 66 -11.28 -8.63 5.63
N ALA A 67 -10.67 -7.45 5.79
CA ALA A 67 -9.49 -7.03 5.02
C ALA A 67 -8.18 -7.44 5.71
N GLU A 68 -7.20 -7.85 4.90
CA GLU A 68 -5.85 -8.20 5.37
C GLU A 68 -4.95 -6.97 5.45
N ARG A 69 -4.77 -6.27 4.33
CA ARG A 69 -3.97 -5.04 4.22
C ARG A 69 -4.72 -4.08 3.30
N LEU A 70 -4.68 -2.79 3.63
CA LEU A 70 -5.29 -1.72 2.86
C LEU A 70 -4.23 -0.90 2.12
N PHE A 71 -4.54 -0.56 0.88
CA PHE A 71 -3.69 0.24 0.00
C PHE A 71 -4.53 1.31 -0.68
N LEU A 72 -3.97 2.51 -0.84
CA LEU A 72 -4.46 3.49 -1.80
C LEU A 72 -4.00 3.06 -3.20
N LEU A 73 -4.92 3.00 -4.15
CA LEU A 73 -4.60 2.60 -5.52
C LEU A 73 -3.95 3.78 -6.27
N ILE A 74 -2.78 3.55 -6.85
CA ILE A 74 -2.17 4.49 -7.80
C ILE A 74 -2.59 4.12 -9.22
N LYS A 75 -2.34 2.87 -9.61
CA LYS A 75 -2.62 2.39 -10.97
C LYS A 75 -2.99 0.91 -10.94
N LYS A 76 -4.00 0.55 -11.73
CA LYS A 76 -4.38 -0.83 -12.05
C LYS A 76 -4.43 -0.94 -13.57
N GLN A 77 -3.69 -1.88 -14.14
CA GLN A 77 -3.67 -2.12 -15.58
C GLN A 77 -3.64 -3.62 -15.90
N PHE A 78 -3.85 -3.91 -17.18
CA PHE A 78 -3.70 -5.25 -17.75
C PHE A 78 -2.30 -5.83 -17.48
N PRO A 79 -2.17 -7.17 -17.49
CA PRO A 79 -0.91 -7.82 -17.19
C PRO A 79 0.13 -7.43 -18.22
N LEU A 80 1.39 -7.38 -17.80
CA LEU A 80 2.49 -7.13 -18.72
C LEU A 80 2.61 -8.36 -19.64
N ILE A 81 2.53 -8.14 -20.95
CA ILE A 81 2.50 -9.24 -21.93
C ILE A 81 3.85 -9.97 -21.90
N SER A 82 3.83 -11.21 -21.39
CA SER A 82 5.02 -12.01 -21.11
C SER A 82 5.60 -12.73 -22.32
N SER A 83 4.99 -12.61 -23.51
CA SER A 83 5.41 -13.35 -24.71
C SER A 83 6.71 -12.83 -25.34
N VAL A 84 7.32 -11.79 -24.75
CA VAL A 84 8.48 -11.13 -25.35
C VAL A 84 9.61 -10.96 -24.35
N SER A 85 10.83 -11.01 -24.87
CA SER A 85 12.13 -10.97 -24.17
C SER A 85 12.16 -10.15 -22.87
N LYS A 86 13.02 -10.56 -21.92
CA LYS A 86 13.23 -9.84 -20.65
C LYS A 86 13.37 -8.32 -20.83
N GLY A 87 14.04 -7.87 -21.89
CA GLY A 87 14.18 -6.44 -22.22
C GLY A 87 12.86 -5.71 -22.50
N LYS A 88 11.90 -6.33 -23.20
CA LYS A 88 10.58 -5.70 -23.39
C LYS A 88 9.81 -5.62 -22.08
N LEU A 89 9.88 -6.66 -21.25
CA LEU A 89 9.21 -6.64 -19.95
C LEU A 89 9.80 -5.55 -19.03
N PHE A 90 11.11 -5.32 -19.09
CA PHE A 90 11.77 -4.21 -18.41
C PHE A 90 11.24 -2.85 -18.87
N ASN A 91 11.13 -2.63 -20.19
CA ASN A 91 10.59 -1.39 -20.74
C ASN A 91 9.14 -1.16 -20.27
N GLU A 92 8.34 -2.22 -20.25
CA GLU A 92 6.96 -2.19 -19.73
C GLU A 92 6.90 -1.83 -18.24
N MET A 93 7.81 -2.34 -17.42
CA MET A 93 7.94 -1.95 -16.01
C MET A 93 8.30 -0.47 -15.85
N GLN A 94 9.20 0.06 -16.68
CA GLN A 94 9.51 1.50 -16.65
C GLN A 94 8.33 2.35 -17.11
N ARG A 95 7.62 1.87 -18.13
CA ARG A 95 6.43 2.50 -18.69
C ARG A 95 5.28 2.63 -17.68
N LEU A 96 5.13 1.63 -16.80
CA LEU A 96 4.19 1.68 -15.66
C LEU A 96 4.36 2.94 -14.78
N ILE A 97 5.60 3.44 -14.67
CA ILE A 97 5.94 4.64 -13.89
C ILE A 97 5.81 5.91 -14.74
N ASN A 98 6.33 5.88 -15.97
CA ASN A 98 6.51 7.08 -16.79
C ASN A 98 5.25 7.54 -17.52
N GLU A 99 4.30 6.65 -17.85
CA GLU A 99 3.15 7.01 -18.70
C GLU A 99 2.18 7.99 -18.07
N ASP A 100 2.03 7.97 -16.74
CA ASP A 100 1.02 8.77 -16.06
C ASP A 100 1.53 9.31 -14.72
N PRO A 101 2.42 10.32 -14.74
CA PRO A 101 2.96 10.91 -13.52
C PRO A 101 1.87 11.63 -12.70
N GLY A 102 0.80 12.08 -13.35
CA GLY A 102 -0.33 12.77 -12.72
C GLY A 102 -1.03 11.89 -11.69
N SER A 103 -1.33 10.63 -12.03
CA SER A 103 -1.94 9.69 -11.07
C SER A 103 -1.05 9.41 -9.85
N TRP A 104 0.27 9.35 -10.03
CA TRP A 104 1.21 9.18 -8.92
C TRP A 104 1.19 10.39 -7.98
N LEU A 105 1.32 11.60 -8.52
CA LEU A 105 1.32 12.83 -7.73
C LEU A 105 -0.02 13.05 -7.03
N ASN A 106 -1.12 12.78 -7.71
CA ASN A 106 -2.46 12.85 -7.13
C ASN A 106 -2.62 11.85 -5.98
N ALA A 107 -2.26 10.57 -6.18
CA ALA A 107 -2.33 9.56 -5.14
C ALA A 107 -1.44 9.92 -3.92
N ILE A 108 -0.27 10.51 -4.14
CA ILE A 108 0.60 10.97 -3.04
C ILE A 108 0.00 12.14 -2.29
N SER A 109 -0.63 13.09 -2.99
CA SER A 109 -1.34 14.20 -2.36
C SER A 109 -2.49 13.67 -1.49
N ILE A 110 -3.32 12.78 -2.03
CA ILE A 110 -4.39 12.12 -1.28
C ILE A 110 -3.83 11.36 -0.06
N TRP A 111 -2.76 10.60 -0.23
CA TRP A 111 -2.12 9.86 0.85
C TRP A 111 -1.60 10.78 1.96
N LYS A 112 -0.90 11.87 1.62
CA LYS A 112 -0.42 12.87 2.57
C LYS A 112 -1.59 13.49 3.34
N ASN A 113 -2.63 13.92 2.63
CA ASN A 113 -3.82 14.53 3.23
C ASN A 113 -4.52 13.56 4.21
N LEU A 114 -4.68 12.29 3.83
CA LEU A 114 -5.28 11.28 4.70
C LEU A 114 -4.46 11.03 5.97
N LEU A 115 -3.12 11.03 5.88
CA LEU A 115 -2.24 10.87 7.04
C LEU A 115 -2.24 12.10 7.95
N GLU A 116 -2.24 13.31 7.38
CA GLU A 116 -2.31 14.54 8.17
C GLU A 116 -3.63 14.68 8.93
N LEU A 117 -4.75 14.28 8.30
CA LEU A 117 -6.05 14.26 8.94
C LEU A 117 -6.11 13.25 10.10
N ASP A 118 -5.51 12.06 9.93
CA ASP A 118 -5.40 11.06 11.02
C ASP A 118 -4.58 11.62 12.19
N ALA A 119 -3.43 12.25 11.91
CA ALA A 119 -2.57 12.84 12.92
C ALA A 119 -3.23 14.02 13.66
N LYS A 120 -4.04 14.83 12.97
CA LYS A 120 -4.82 15.92 13.59
C LYS A 120 -5.92 15.37 14.50
N LYS A 121 -6.64 14.34 14.06
CA LYS A 121 -7.69 13.68 14.85
C LYS A 121 -7.13 13.00 16.11
N GLU A 122 -5.97 12.35 16.01
CA GLU A 122 -5.31 11.72 17.16
C GLU A 122 -4.88 12.75 18.22
N LYS A 123 -4.41 13.93 17.79
CA LYS A 123 -4.06 15.03 18.71
C LYS A 123 -5.29 15.64 19.40
N LEU A 124 -6.42 15.69 18.72
CA LEU A 124 -7.69 16.16 19.29
C LEU A 124 -8.23 15.17 20.31
N SER A 125 -8.27 13.86 19.99
CA SER A 125 -8.74 12.84 20.93
C SER A 125 -7.89 12.75 22.19
N GLN A 126 -6.56 12.94 22.10
CA GLN A 126 -5.69 13.01 23.28
C GLN A 126 -5.97 14.25 24.16
N ARG A 127 -6.41 15.36 23.56
CA ARG A 127 -6.76 16.58 24.30
C ARG A 127 -8.09 16.42 25.04
N ASP A 128 -9.04 15.70 24.44
CA ASP A 128 -10.34 15.38 25.04
C ASP A 128 -10.21 14.32 26.14
N ASP A 129 -9.40 13.27 25.93
CA ASP A 129 -9.08 12.27 26.96
C ASP A 129 -8.35 12.87 28.17
N ASN A 130 -7.49 13.87 27.95
CA ASN A 130 -6.81 14.58 29.03
C ASN A 130 -7.73 15.50 29.83
N GLN A 131 -8.88 15.91 29.29
CA GLN A 131 -9.92 16.62 30.05
C GLN A 131 -10.80 15.66 30.88
N LEU A 132 -11.01 14.44 30.38
CA LEU A 132 -11.76 13.39 31.08
C LEU A 132 -10.96 12.62 32.15
N LYS A 133 -9.64 12.78 32.22
CA LYS A 133 -8.77 12.11 33.21
C LYS A 133 -8.54 12.85 34.53
N ARG A 134 -9.22 13.98 34.80
CA ARG A 134 -9.28 14.56 36.16
C ARG A 134 -10.40 13.90 36.98
N LYS A 135 -10.24 12.59 37.25
CA LYS A 135 -10.80 11.78 38.36
C LYS A 135 -10.80 10.30 37.95
N VAL A 136 -9.67 9.63 38.12
CA VAL A 136 -9.50 8.27 38.67
C VAL A 136 -7.99 8.02 38.66
N GLY A 137 -7.44 7.81 39.85
CA GLY A 137 -6.02 7.67 40.11
C GLY A 137 -5.46 6.32 39.64
N GLU A 138 -4.21 6.40 39.17
CA GLU A 138 -3.12 5.45 39.42
C GLU A 138 -3.42 3.96 39.25
N ASN A 139 -3.23 3.47 38.02
CA ASN A 139 -2.32 2.36 37.69
C ASN A 139 -2.59 1.88 36.25
N GLU A 140 -1.84 2.39 35.26
CA GLU A 140 -1.60 1.71 33.96
C GLU A 140 -0.66 2.49 33.01
N ILE A 141 0.30 3.25 33.54
CA ILE A 141 1.26 4.04 32.72
C ILE A 141 2.59 3.28 32.49
N ILE A 142 2.72 2.04 32.99
CA ILE A 142 3.95 1.24 32.93
C ILE A 142 3.77 -0.02 32.05
N ILE A 143 3.16 0.09 30.87
CA ILE A 143 3.23 -0.97 29.84
C ILE A 143 3.63 -0.41 28.45
N ALA A 144 3.49 0.89 28.22
CA ALA A 144 3.79 1.51 26.92
C ALA A 144 5.29 1.79 26.65
N LYS A 145 6.19 1.53 27.60
CA LYS A 145 7.64 1.78 27.45
C LYS A 145 8.54 0.54 27.46
N LYS A 146 7.98 -0.68 27.50
CA LYS A 146 8.75 -1.95 27.54
C LYS A 146 8.49 -2.91 26.37
N LEU A 147 7.97 -2.41 25.25
CA LEU A 147 7.84 -3.16 23.97
C LEU A 147 8.69 -2.57 22.84
N LYS A 148 9.69 -1.74 23.19
CA LYS A 148 10.62 -1.10 22.24
C LYS A 148 11.98 -1.79 22.11
N ILE A 149 12.20 -2.92 22.78
CA ILE A 149 13.43 -3.72 22.70
C ILE A 149 12.96 -5.17 22.81
N GLU A 150 13.34 -6.03 21.85
CA GLU A 150 12.99 -7.47 21.73
C GLU A 150 11.60 -7.83 21.15
N GLN A 151 11.43 -7.65 19.82
CA GLN A 151 10.78 -8.67 18.97
C GLN A 151 11.06 -8.45 17.45
N MET A 152 12.26 -7.99 17.15
CA MET A 152 12.97 -8.33 15.90
C MET A 152 13.90 -9.49 16.26
N GLN A 153 13.77 -10.62 15.55
CA GLN A 153 14.58 -11.88 15.62
C GLN A 153 13.79 -13.13 16.05
N LYS A 154 12.83 -13.55 15.23
CA LYS A 154 12.58 -14.96 14.85
C LYS A 154 11.30 -15.03 14.01
N ILE A 155 11.38 -15.76 12.90
CA ILE A 155 10.30 -16.06 11.93
C ILE A 155 10.09 -14.98 10.85
N GLU A 156 11.07 -14.82 9.95
CA GLU A 156 10.91 -15.16 8.52
C GLU A 156 12.29 -15.29 7.82
N GLU A 157 13.27 -15.86 8.52
CA GLU A 157 14.47 -16.45 7.90
C GLU A 157 14.22 -17.96 7.78
N ASN A 158 13.48 -18.38 6.76
CA ASN A 158 13.71 -19.66 6.10
C ASN A 158 12.85 -19.75 4.83
N ARG A 159 13.33 -19.23 3.70
CA ARG A 159 13.34 -20.04 2.47
C ARG A 159 14.15 -19.57 1.25
N ASP A 160 14.81 -18.43 1.22
CA ASP A 160 15.64 -18.09 0.03
C ASP A 160 16.95 -17.34 0.38
N CYS A 161 17.64 -17.70 1.47
CA CYS A 161 18.96 -17.13 1.84
C CYS A 161 20.06 -18.19 2.05
N GLN A 162 20.05 -19.27 1.26
CA GLN A 162 21.20 -20.18 1.15
C GLN A 162 21.63 -20.32 -0.31
N LEU A 163 22.07 -19.22 -0.93
CA LEU A 163 22.96 -19.28 -2.10
C LEU A 163 23.72 -17.96 -2.36
N GLU A 164 24.17 -17.23 -1.34
CA GLU A 164 24.93 -15.98 -1.54
C GLU A 164 26.13 -15.87 -0.60
N LYS A 165 27.03 -16.86 -0.67
CA LYS A 165 28.39 -16.74 -0.09
C LYS A 165 29.52 -17.20 -1.03
N GLN A 166 29.27 -17.32 -2.34
CA GLN A 166 30.33 -17.78 -3.28
C GLN A 166 30.35 -17.09 -4.66
N ILE A 167 29.77 -15.88 -4.85
CA ILE A 167 29.83 -15.19 -6.16
C ILE A 167 30.26 -13.70 -6.01
N GLU A 168 31.07 -13.37 -5.00
CA GLU A 168 31.62 -12.00 -4.85
C GLU A 168 33.15 -11.90 -5.01
N GLU A 169 33.80 -12.95 -5.55
CA GLU A 169 35.25 -12.90 -5.84
C GLU A 169 35.64 -13.09 -7.32
N GLU A 170 34.69 -13.24 -8.24
CA GLU A 170 35.00 -13.23 -9.68
C GLU A 170 34.04 -12.31 -10.44
N THR A 171 34.39 -11.03 -10.52
CA THR A 171 34.27 -10.16 -11.72
C THR A 171 34.61 -8.72 -11.33
N LEU A 172 35.82 -8.52 -10.82
CA LEU A 172 36.44 -7.19 -10.71
C LEU A 172 37.71 -7.12 -11.56
N GLU A 173 37.66 -7.61 -12.81
CA GLU A 173 38.69 -7.30 -13.81
C GLU A 173 38.03 -7.09 -15.17
N GLN A 174 37.70 -5.83 -15.47
CA GLN A 174 38.00 -5.16 -16.75
C GLN A 174 37.39 -3.76 -16.74
N ARG A 175 38.21 -2.78 -16.36
CA ARG A 175 38.16 -1.42 -16.93
C ARG A 175 39.21 -1.37 -18.03
N ASP A 176 38.80 -1.09 -19.26
CA ASP A 176 39.12 0.15 -19.99
C ASP A 176 38.83 -0.01 -21.50
N VAL A 177 38.17 1.00 -22.07
CA VAL A 177 38.56 1.74 -23.30
C VAL A 177 37.43 2.70 -23.71
N THR A 178 37.74 3.98 -23.52
CA THR A 178 37.31 5.26 -24.13
C THR A 178 36.72 5.13 -25.56
N THR A 179 35.75 5.92 -26.08
CA THR A 179 35.78 7.38 -26.26
C THR A 179 34.50 7.92 -26.97
N LYS A 180 34.09 9.15 -26.61
CA LYS A 180 33.38 10.20 -27.39
C LYS A 180 31.91 10.01 -27.83
N SER A 181 31.01 10.81 -27.23
CA SER A 181 30.49 12.03 -27.90
C SER A 181 29.84 12.94 -26.87
N GLU A 182 30.33 14.16 -26.80
CA GLU A 182 29.75 15.28 -26.06
C GLU A 182 28.57 15.88 -26.84
N ASN A 183 27.80 16.69 -26.11
CA ASN A 183 26.88 17.75 -26.53
C ASN A 183 25.46 17.36 -26.95
N PHE A 184 24.56 17.37 -25.96
CA PHE A 184 23.28 18.12 -26.01
C PHE A 184 22.88 18.45 -24.56
N GLN A 185 23.62 19.39 -23.95
CA GLN A 185 23.08 20.23 -22.88
C GLN A 185 22.55 21.51 -23.53
N GLU A 186 21.55 22.11 -22.89
CA GLU A 186 20.89 23.38 -23.23
C GLU A 186 19.63 23.27 -24.10
N GLU A 187 18.55 22.78 -23.49
CA GLU A 187 17.21 23.40 -23.54
C GLU A 187 16.27 22.54 -22.69
N PHE A 188 15.98 22.97 -21.47
CA PHE A 188 14.76 22.71 -20.69
C PHE A 188 14.91 23.27 -19.25
N GLN A 189 15.56 24.43 -19.15
CA GLN A 189 15.45 25.31 -18.00
C GLN A 189 14.72 26.55 -18.49
N ASN A 190 13.52 26.72 -17.94
CA ASN A 190 12.64 27.89 -17.94
C ASN A 190 11.25 27.50 -18.46
N ASP A 191 10.37 27.21 -17.49
CA ASP A 191 8.94 27.57 -17.50
C ASP A 191 8.09 26.66 -16.58
N ILE A 192 8.53 26.41 -15.35
CA ILE A 192 7.61 26.04 -14.26
C ILE A 192 8.04 26.75 -12.97
N GLU A 193 7.82 28.05 -12.93
CA GLU A 193 7.73 28.79 -11.66
C GLU A 193 6.44 29.60 -11.61
N LYS A 194 5.42 28.98 -10.99
CA LYS A 194 4.31 29.54 -10.20
C LYS A 194 3.32 28.40 -9.92
N ALA A 195 2.89 28.05 -8.71
CA ALA A 195 3.20 28.51 -7.37
C ALA A 195 2.76 27.40 -6.38
N ILE A 196 3.58 27.18 -5.35
CA ILE A 196 3.33 26.47 -4.07
C ILE A 196 3.35 24.91 -4.12
N ASP A 197 4.38 24.35 -3.44
CA ASP A 197 4.58 22.97 -2.94
C ASP A 197 5.51 21.99 -3.71
N THR A 198 6.27 22.44 -4.70
CA THR A 198 7.23 21.58 -5.44
C THR A 198 8.53 21.28 -4.66
N HIS A 199 8.87 22.07 -3.64
CA HIS A 199 10.15 21.92 -2.92
C HIS A 199 10.13 20.80 -1.86
N ASN A 200 8.96 20.45 -1.31
CA ASN A 200 8.81 19.39 -0.30
C ASN A 200 8.82 17.97 -0.87
N GLN A 201 8.66 17.80 -2.19
CA GLN A 201 8.58 16.50 -2.85
C GLN A 201 9.96 15.91 -3.18
N LYS A 202 10.98 16.74 -3.37
CA LYS A 202 12.34 16.30 -3.74
C LYS A 202 13.05 15.54 -2.60
N ASP A 203 12.74 15.86 -1.35
CA ASP A 203 13.30 15.19 -0.15
C ASP A 203 12.49 13.96 0.33
N LEU A 204 11.65 13.41 -0.55
CA LEU A 204 10.89 12.21 -0.25
C LEU A 204 11.79 10.97 -0.36
N THR A 205 11.89 10.22 0.74
CA THR A 205 12.55 8.91 0.76
C THR A 205 11.52 7.80 0.58
N PHE A 206 11.81 6.81 -0.25
CA PHE A 206 10.87 5.73 -0.54
C PHE A 206 11.48 4.33 -0.53
N ARG A 207 10.62 3.32 -0.36
CA ARG A 207 10.94 1.90 -0.58
C ARG A 207 9.91 1.28 -1.50
N VAL A 208 10.37 0.40 -2.40
CA VAL A 208 9.49 -0.42 -3.24
C VAL A 208 9.38 -1.82 -2.64
N SER A 209 8.16 -2.29 -2.44
CA SER A 209 7.84 -3.68 -2.10
C SER A 209 7.16 -4.34 -3.29
N CYS A 210 7.85 -5.29 -3.91
CA CYS A 210 7.36 -6.00 -5.08
C CYS A 210 6.86 -7.40 -4.73
N ARG A 211 5.76 -7.80 -5.38
CA ARG A 211 5.31 -9.18 -5.43
C ARG A 211 5.14 -9.58 -6.89
N CYS A 212 5.70 -10.72 -7.25
CA CYS A 212 5.57 -11.31 -8.58
C CYS A 212 4.90 -12.67 -8.46
N SER A 213 3.98 -12.97 -9.37
CA SER A 213 3.32 -14.28 -9.47
C SER A 213 3.26 -14.73 -10.93
N GLY A 214 2.99 -16.02 -11.16
CA GLY A 214 2.79 -16.55 -12.50
C GLY A 214 4.06 -16.52 -13.36
N THR A 215 3.90 -16.22 -14.64
CA THR A 215 4.96 -16.15 -15.65
C THR A 215 5.97 -15.06 -15.33
N ILE A 216 5.53 -13.94 -14.75
CA ILE A 216 6.44 -12.85 -14.33
C ILE A 216 7.43 -13.35 -13.26
N ARG A 217 6.98 -14.16 -12.29
CA ARG A 217 7.88 -14.73 -11.27
C ARG A 217 8.92 -15.69 -11.86
N LYS A 218 8.62 -16.34 -12.98
CA LYS A 218 9.58 -17.20 -13.68
C LYS A 218 10.64 -16.39 -14.42
N ALA A 219 10.31 -15.18 -14.86
CA ALA A 219 11.20 -14.32 -15.62
C ALA A 219 12.07 -13.40 -14.74
N PHE A 220 11.51 -12.92 -13.62
CA PHE A 220 12.14 -11.97 -12.71
C PHE A 220 11.89 -12.33 -11.24
N THR A 221 12.91 -12.11 -10.42
CA THR A 221 12.79 -12.07 -8.97
C THR A 221 12.10 -10.77 -8.54
N ALA A 222 11.43 -10.79 -7.37
CA ALA A 222 10.81 -9.60 -6.83
C ALA A 222 11.83 -8.47 -6.56
N GLN A 223 13.08 -8.83 -6.22
CA GLN A 223 14.17 -7.88 -5.99
C GLN A 223 14.61 -7.19 -7.28
N GLU A 224 14.76 -7.95 -8.39
CA GLU A 224 15.05 -7.37 -9.70
C GLU A 224 13.97 -6.37 -10.09
N VAL A 225 12.68 -6.75 -10.00
CA VAL A 225 11.56 -5.83 -10.27
C VAL A 225 11.62 -4.60 -9.37
N GLY A 226 11.89 -4.79 -8.07
CA GLY A 226 12.06 -3.69 -7.12
C GLY A 226 13.17 -2.71 -7.52
N LYS A 227 14.31 -3.23 -8.00
CA LYS A 227 15.43 -2.42 -8.48
C LYS A 227 15.07 -1.64 -9.74
N VAL A 228 14.45 -2.29 -10.73
CA VAL A 228 14.01 -1.65 -11.98
C VAL A 228 13.06 -0.49 -11.72
N ILE A 229 12.01 -0.76 -10.94
CA ILE A 229 11.01 0.26 -10.61
C ILE A 229 11.61 1.34 -9.70
N GLY A 230 12.44 0.97 -8.73
CA GLY A 230 13.14 1.92 -7.88
C GLY A 230 13.97 2.92 -8.69
N ILE A 231 14.76 2.42 -9.65
CA ILE A 231 15.53 3.28 -10.57
C ILE A 231 14.61 4.18 -11.40
N ALA A 232 13.49 3.65 -11.90
CA ALA A 232 12.53 4.44 -12.67
C ALA A 232 11.93 5.59 -11.83
N ILE A 233 11.53 5.31 -10.59
CA ILE A 233 10.98 6.32 -9.67
C ILE A 233 12.06 7.37 -9.32
N MET A 234 13.30 6.95 -9.05
CA MET A 234 14.41 7.87 -8.78
C MET A 234 14.66 8.81 -9.97
N LYS A 235 14.68 8.28 -11.19
CA LYS A 235 14.90 9.08 -12.41
C LYS A 235 13.73 10.02 -12.70
N HIS A 236 12.51 9.54 -12.51
CA HIS A 236 11.32 10.29 -12.92
C HIS A 236 10.89 11.35 -11.90
N PHE A 237 10.98 11.05 -10.60
CA PHE A 237 10.52 11.95 -9.53
C PHE A 237 11.66 12.58 -8.74
N GLY A 238 12.91 12.14 -8.91
CA GLY A 238 14.06 12.63 -8.16
C GLY A 238 14.09 12.19 -6.69
N TRP A 239 13.25 11.23 -6.29
CA TRP A 239 13.19 10.75 -4.91
C TRP A 239 14.38 9.87 -4.54
N LYS A 240 14.68 9.77 -3.24
CA LYS A 240 15.78 8.96 -2.73
C LYS A 240 15.28 7.60 -2.22
N ALA A 241 15.93 6.51 -2.62
CA ALA A 241 15.63 5.20 -2.06
C ALA A 241 16.14 5.08 -0.61
N ASP A 242 15.29 4.63 0.32
CA ASP A 242 15.65 4.27 1.69
C ASP A 242 14.96 2.95 2.07
N LEU A 243 15.73 1.87 2.18
CA LEU A 243 15.21 0.54 2.48
C LEU A 243 14.96 0.32 3.99
N ARG A 244 15.57 1.14 4.85
CA ARG A 244 15.55 0.98 6.32
C ARG A 244 14.44 1.80 6.95
N ASN A 245 14.34 3.09 6.62
CA ASN A 245 13.36 3.99 7.23
C ASN A 245 12.66 4.89 6.19
N PRO A 246 11.93 4.29 5.23
CA PRO A 246 11.24 5.06 4.21
C PRO A 246 10.11 5.92 4.80
N LYS A 247 9.99 7.15 4.30
CA LYS A 247 8.80 8.00 4.49
C LYS A 247 7.60 7.45 3.71
N LEU A 248 7.83 6.94 2.49
CA LEU A 248 6.80 6.39 1.61
C LEU A 248 7.12 4.93 1.24
N GLU A 249 6.15 4.04 1.40
CA GLU A 249 6.23 2.67 0.87
C GLU A 249 5.36 2.55 -0.38
N ILE A 250 5.89 1.93 -1.43
CA ILE A 250 5.21 1.72 -2.70
C ILE A 250 5.10 0.22 -2.91
N PHE A 251 3.87 -0.28 -2.99
CA PHE A 251 3.59 -1.69 -3.22
C PHE A 251 3.25 -1.94 -4.69
N ILE A 252 3.88 -2.96 -5.26
CA ILE A 252 3.67 -3.36 -6.65
C ILE A 252 3.39 -4.85 -6.69
N HIS A 253 2.30 -5.23 -7.36
CA HIS A 253 1.99 -6.62 -7.64
C HIS A 253 1.87 -6.84 -9.15
N LEU A 254 2.79 -7.62 -9.69
CA LEU A 254 2.80 -8.03 -11.09
C LEU A 254 2.41 -9.51 -11.18
N ASN A 255 1.40 -9.82 -11.99
CA ASN A 255 1.02 -11.19 -12.30
C ASN A 255 0.42 -11.29 -13.72
N ASP A 256 0.05 -12.51 -14.10
CA ASP A 256 -0.43 -12.84 -15.45
C ASP A 256 -1.86 -12.34 -15.75
N VAL A 257 -2.55 -11.78 -14.76
CA VAL A 257 -3.92 -11.28 -14.88
C VAL A 257 -3.99 -9.75 -14.75
N TYR A 258 -3.08 -9.13 -14.00
CA TYR A 258 -3.04 -7.69 -13.77
C TYR A 258 -1.70 -7.21 -13.23
N SER A 259 -1.45 -5.91 -13.40
CA SER A 259 -0.42 -5.15 -12.70
C SER A 259 -1.07 -4.08 -11.83
N VAL A 260 -0.73 -4.05 -10.54
CA VAL A 260 -1.29 -3.10 -9.57
C VAL A 260 -0.17 -2.41 -8.82
N VAL A 261 -0.31 -1.10 -8.68
CA VAL A 261 0.55 -0.21 -7.90
C VAL A 261 -0.31 0.48 -6.84
N GLY A 262 0.17 0.53 -5.61
CA GLY A 262 -0.50 1.29 -4.55
C GLY A 262 0.40 1.66 -3.39
N ILE A 263 -0.12 2.48 -2.49
CA ILE A 263 0.56 2.93 -1.27
C ILE A 263 -0.09 2.21 -0.09
N PRO A 264 0.64 1.41 0.71
CA PRO A 264 0.09 0.83 1.93
C PRO A 264 -0.35 1.94 2.88
N MET A 265 -1.61 1.91 3.31
CA MET A 265 -2.13 2.94 4.24
C MET A 265 -1.61 2.74 5.67
N PHE A 266 -1.24 1.52 6.02
CA PHE A 266 -0.77 1.16 7.36
C PHE A 266 0.46 0.26 7.32
N ARG A 267 1.39 0.51 8.25
CA ARG A 267 2.59 -0.32 8.44
C ARG A 267 2.23 -1.75 8.85
N VAL A 268 1.28 -1.88 9.76
CA VAL A 268 0.77 -3.15 10.28
C VAL A 268 -0.50 -3.56 9.51
N PRO A 269 -0.68 -4.84 9.14
CA PRO A 269 -1.92 -5.33 8.51
C PRO A 269 -3.18 -4.99 9.30
N LEU A 270 -4.30 -4.78 8.62
CA LEU A 270 -5.61 -4.60 9.25
C LEU A 270 -6.08 -5.85 10.01
N ALA A 271 -5.65 -7.03 9.57
CA ALA A 271 -5.90 -8.28 10.26
C ALA A 271 -5.14 -8.40 11.60
N SER A 272 -4.07 -7.63 11.79
CA SER A 272 -3.36 -7.60 13.07
C SER A 272 -4.06 -6.61 14.00
N ARG A 273 -4.68 -7.14 15.04
CA ARG A 273 -5.47 -6.37 16.00
C ARG A 273 -4.77 -6.40 17.34
N ALA A 274 -4.71 -5.25 18.02
CA ALA A 274 -4.05 -5.11 19.32
C ALA A 274 -4.62 -6.04 20.41
N TYR A 275 -5.89 -6.43 20.29
CA TYR A 275 -6.53 -7.37 21.22
C TYR A 275 -6.16 -8.85 20.96
N ILE A 276 -5.51 -9.17 19.83
CA ILE A 276 -5.04 -10.54 19.53
C ILE A 276 -3.64 -10.68 20.12
N LYS A 277 -3.56 -11.37 21.26
CA LYS A 277 -2.31 -11.56 22.01
C LYS A 277 -1.61 -12.88 21.66
N THR A 278 -2.38 -13.88 21.26
CA THR A 278 -1.90 -15.24 20.99
C THR A 278 -2.12 -15.60 19.53
N ALA A 279 -1.25 -16.46 19.00
CA ALA A 279 -1.44 -17.03 17.67
C ALA A 279 -2.65 -17.98 17.70
N GLY A 280 -3.46 -17.93 16.64
CA GLY A 280 -4.68 -18.73 16.52
C GLY A 280 -5.31 -18.60 15.15
N LEU A 281 -6.62 -18.83 15.07
CA LEU A 281 -7.35 -18.61 13.81
C LEU A 281 -7.19 -17.17 13.35
N ARG A 282 -6.91 -17.00 12.06
CA ARG A 282 -6.78 -15.66 11.47
C ARG A 282 -8.06 -14.85 11.69
N SER A 283 -7.92 -13.61 12.15
CA SER A 283 -9.06 -12.77 12.53
C SER A 283 -10.06 -12.55 11.39
N THR A 284 -9.59 -12.48 10.15
CA THR A 284 -10.41 -12.32 8.95
C THR A 284 -11.29 -13.55 8.70
N ILE A 285 -10.75 -14.75 8.96
CA ILE A 285 -11.50 -16.02 8.88
C ILE A 285 -12.51 -16.11 10.02
N ALA A 286 -12.09 -15.80 11.26
CA ALA A 286 -12.99 -15.80 12.42
C ALA A 286 -14.18 -14.85 12.20
N TRP A 287 -13.93 -13.67 11.61
CA TRP A 287 -14.96 -12.72 11.24
C TRP A 287 -15.90 -13.24 10.15
N ALA A 288 -15.36 -13.90 9.12
CA ALA A 288 -16.17 -14.53 8.07
C ALA A 288 -17.06 -15.64 8.63
N MET A 289 -16.54 -16.50 9.52
CA MET A 289 -17.30 -17.55 10.20
C MET A 289 -18.44 -16.95 11.04
N ALA A 290 -18.14 -15.93 11.84
CA ALA A 290 -19.16 -15.24 12.64
C ALA A 290 -20.24 -14.60 11.76
N SER A 291 -19.86 -14.04 10.61
CA SER A 291 -20.79 -13.45 9.64
C SER A 291 -21.68 -14.51 8.98
N LEU A 292 -21.17 -15.72 8.72
CA LEU A 292 -21.96 -16.83 8.18
C LEU A 292 -22.93 -17.41 9.19
N ALA A 293 -22.55 -17.44 10.46
CA ALA A 293 -23.37 -17.97 11.54
C ALA A 293 -24.56 -17.05 11.92
N ASP A 294 -24.65 -15.85 11.33
CA ASP A 294 -25.69 -14.84 11.59
C ASP A 294 -25.94 -14.63 13.10
N ILE A 295 -24.84 -14.48 13.86
CA ILE A 295 -24.90 -14.35 15.32
C ILE A 295 -25.63 -13.05 15.67
N LYS A 296 -26.78 -13.17 16.33
CA LYS A 296 -27.60 -12.01 16.74
C LYS A 296 -27.26 -11.57 18.16
N TRP A 297 -27.49 -10.29 18.45
CA TRP A 297 -27.38 -9.77 19.80
C TRP A 297 -28.27 -10.57 20.77
N GLY A 298 -27.74 -10.90 21.95
CA GLY A 298 -28.43 -11.69 22.97
C GLY A 298 -28.40 -13.21 22.75
N THR A 299 -27.76 -13.70 21.68
CA THR A 299 -27.54 -15.15 21.49
C THR A 299 -26.41 -15.67 22.36
N PHE A 300 -26.59 -16.86 22.92
CA PHE A 300 -25.52 -17.56 23.63
C PHE A 300 -24.56 -18.19 22.62
N LEU A 301 -23.29 -17.82 22.69
CA LEU A 301 -22.23 -18.36 21.85
C LEU A 301 -21.29 -19.22 22.69
N LEU A 302 -21.10 -20.47 22.30
CA LEU A 302 -20.15 -21.38 22.92
C LEU A 302 -19.12 -21.82 21.86
N ALA A 303 -17.85 -21.62 22.16
CA ALA A 303 -16.72 -22.10 21.35
C ALA A 303 -15.92 -23.13 22.19
N PRO A 304 -16.28 -24.43 22.12
CA PRO A 304 -15.80 -25.44 23.07
C PRO A 304 -14.29 -25.72 22.98
N SER A 305 -13.64 -25.36 21.88
CA SER A 305 -12.20 -25.57 21.64
C SER A 305 -11.40 -24.26 21.61
N CYS A 306 -11.90 -23.19 22.23
CA CYS A 306 -11.13 -21.95 22.34
C CYS A 306 -9.83 -22.17 23.13
N PRO A 307 -8.67 -21.73 22.61
CA PRO A 307 -7.41 -21.79 23.36
C PRO A 307 -7.49 -20.85 24.58
N PHE A 308 -6.98 -21.33 25.72
CA PHE A 308 -6.81 -20.56 26.96
C PHE A 308 -5.64 -19.59 26.89
#